data_AF-A0A937N9X6-F1
#
_entry.id   AF-A0A937N9X6-F1
#
_cell.length_a   1.000
_cell.length_b   1.000
_cell.length_c   1.000
_cell.angle_alpha   90.00
_cell.angle_beta   90.00
_cell.angle_gamma   90.00
#
_symmetry.space_group_name_H-M   'P 1'
#
loop_
_entity.id
_entity.type
_entity.pdbx_description
1 polymer ?
#
loop_
_entity_poly.entity_id
_entity_poly.type
_entity_poly.pdbx_seq_one_letter_code
_entity_poly.pdbx_strand_id
1 'polypeptide(L)'
;MKYCFSIVAALLFSCTAFAQEPFYLGDAVCSFCHPDTHADYMQTGHPWKLVATNRADPPAGENADFGDPLTYPWGVPLPDRPDGVVWGDVDYIQGNFSSGHGYLIGDHYPVDENGDPVLDGDGNPVVNEGYNINRGFSYSRCVKCHVTGYDPEGGETNGITGTWDQPGIRCEECHGPQGGLPSHFVQAPDLDVARNACVRCHYGGDDVENIDFNPATMHFGHHPQAEQWLASPHYDMVTDDGERHQCAVCHNQHRSTFFNDQYPEGEGGIKRQCVDCHQDKEGSITGGMADLECKDCHMAAGHTHIFRITHEPIAAADNLDENGFWNKDENGQSFLTLDLACLGCHSEEGESFPLTLEEAAEDAHGIHAPPLPPGDTWVLDIPFRYMYDQAIVTFTPYVSILKRVETMYPDGTIVQGMGFEVNGIVYWWNLNPYSVFYGRINRAAGTMSGIVISRQGVAIWNGGQP
;
A
#
# COMPACT_ATOMS: atom_id res chain seq x y z
N MET A 1 -69.57 -35.28 -30.14
CA MET A 1 -68.77 -35.18 -28.89
C MET A 1 -67.43 -35.91 -29.01
N LYS A 2 -66.56 -35.55 -29.98
CA LYS A 2 -65.18 -36.05 -30.07
C LYS A 2 -64.16 -34.99 -30.57
N TYR A 3 -64.59 -33.75 -30.82
CA TYR A 3 -63.75 -32.70 -31.43
C TYR A 3 -63.63 -31.40 -30.60
N CYS A 4 -64.23 -31.32 -29.40
CA CYS A 4 -64.13 -30.12 -28.54
C CYS A 4 -63.04 -30.21 -27.46
N PHE A 5 -62.39 -31.36 -27.27
CA PHE A 5 -61.37 -31.55 -26.23
C PHE A 5 -59.94 -31.23 -26.68
N SER A 6 -59.69 -31.04 -27.98
CA SER A 6 -58.32 -30.84 -28.52
C SER A 6 -57.92 -29.38 -28.69
N ILE A 7 -58.85 -28.41 -28.56
CA ILE A 7 -58.54 -26.97 -28.72
C ILE A 7 -58.19 -26.31 -27.37
N VAL A 8 -58.62 -26.88 -26.24
CA VAL A 8 -58.29 -26.33 -24.91
C VAL A 8 -56.88 -26.72 -24.45
N ALA A 9 -56.34 -27.84 -24.93
CA ALA A 9 -54.95 -28.25 -24.61
C ALA A 9 -53.88 -27.47 -25.40
N ALA A 10 -54.24 -26.86 -26.54
CA ALA A 10 -53.31 -26.06 -27.35
C ALA A 10 -53.21 -24.58 -26.92
N LEU A 11 -54.12 -24.11 -26.05
CA LEU A 11 -54.13 -22.73 -25.53
C LEU A 11 -53.51 -22.59 -24.13
N LEU A 12 -53.08 -23.70 -23.52
CA LEU A 12 -52.44 -23.71 -22.19
C LEU A 12 -50.90 -23.76 -22.24
N PHE A 13 -50.28 -23.62 -23.43
CA PHE A 13 -48.85 -23.89 -23.62
C PHE A 13 -48.07 -22.76 -24.32
N SER A 14 -48.36 -21.49 -24.02
CA SER A 14 -47.54 -20.37 -24.53
C SER A 14 -47.46 -19.18 -23.56
N CYS A 15 -47.49 -19.44 -22.26
CA CYS A 15 -46.92 -18.51 -21.29
C CYS A 15 -45.49 -18.96 -21.00
N THR A 16 -44.65 -19.04 -22.05
CA THR A 16 -43.21 -19.02 -21.86
C THR A 16 -42.90 -17.66 -21.27
N ALA A 17 -42.74 -17.60 -19.95
CA ALA A 17 -42.07 -16.49 -19.32
C ALA A 17 -40.73 -16.37 -20.04
N PHE A 18 -40.59 -15.37 -20.91
CA PHE A 18 -39.30 -14.98 -21.41
C PHE A 18 -38.55 -14.52 -20.16
N ALA A 19 -37.68 -15.38 -19.65
CA ALA A 19 -36.64 -14.91 -18.76
C ALA A 19 -35.91 -13.83 -19.55
N GLN A 20 -36.14 -12.57 -19.17
CA GLN A 20 -35.34 -11.50 -19.74
C GLN A 20 -33.93 -11.73 -19.24
N GLU A 21 -32.98 -11.74 -20.17
CA GLU A 21 -31.57 -11.78 -19.80
C GLU A 21 -31.29 -10.60 -18.86
N PRO A 22 -30.50 -10.81 -17.78
CA PRO A 22 -30.10 -9.73 -16.90
C PRO A 22 -29.46 -8.59 -17.69
N PHE A 23 -29.83 -7.36 -17.37
CA PHE A 23 -29.25 -6.16 -17.98
C PHE A 23 -28.86 -5.13 -16.93
N TYR A 24 -27.91 -4.28 -17.26
CA TYR A 24 -27.44 -3.23 -16.37
C TYR A 24 -28.48 -2.10 -16.28
N LEU A 25 -28.82 -1.70 -15.07
CA LEU A 25 -29.77 -0.61 -14.78
C LEU A 25 -29.07 0.74 -14.60
N GLY A 26 -27.81 0.70 -14.20
CA GLY A 26 -27.01 1.85 -13.82
C GLY A 26 -27.09 2.19 -12.34
N ASP A 27 -25.97 2.66 -11.78
CA ASP A 27 -25.83 3.11 -10.39
C ASP A 27 -26.86 4.17 -9.96
N ALA A 28 -27.32 5.03 -10.88
CA ALA A 28 -28.39 5.99 -10.62
C ALA A 28 -29.68 5.32 -10.11
N VAL A 29 -30.03 4.15 -10.64
CA VAL A 29 -31.19 3.38 -10.15
C VAL A 29 -30.91 2.80 -8.76
N CYS A 30 -29.69 2.32 -8.51
CA CYS A 30 -29.27 1.82 -7.21
C CYS A 30 -29.34 2.93 -6.13
N SER A 31 -28.95 4.16 -6.47
CA SER A 31 -28.94 5.33 -5.58
C SER A 31 -30.32 5.69 -5.01
N PHE A 32 -31.40 5.35 -5.72
CA PHE A 32 -32.76 5.63 -5.26
C PHE A 32 -33.13 4.83 -3.99
N CYS A 33 -32.66 3.58 -3.90
CA CYS A 33 -32.91 2.70 -2.76
C CYS A 33 -31.75 2.69 -1.75
N HIS A 34 -30.52 2.94 -2.19
CA HIS A 34 -29.30 2.93 -1.37
C HIS A 34 -28.58 4.28 -1.42
N PRO A 35 -29.24 5.39 -1.02
CA PRO A 35 -28.67 6.73 -1.18
C PRO A 35 -27.39 6.92 -0.37
N ASP A 36 -27.33 6.40 0.86
CA ASP A 36 -26.16 6.55 1.73
C ASP A 36 -24.95 5.76 1.21
N THR A 37 -25.16 4.49 0.84
CA THR A 37 -24.10 3.65 0.24
C THR A 37 -23.61 4.23 -1.07
N HIS A 38 -24.51 4.73 -1.91
CA HIS A 38 -24.12 5.39 -3.15
C HIS A 38 -23.33 6.67 -2.85
N ALA A 39 -23.77 7.51 -1.91
CA ALA A 39 -23.04 8.72 -1.53
C ALA A 39 -21.63 8.42 -0.99
N ASP A 40 -21.47 7.39 -0.16
CA ASP A 40 -20.16 6.93 0.31
C ASP A 40 -19.30 6.39 -0.85
N TYR A 41 -19.89 5.57 -1.72
CA TYR A 41 -19.20 4.94 -2.85
C TYR A 41 -18.71 5.95 -3.87
N MET A 42 -19.49 7.00 -4.13
CA MET A 42 -19.12 8.11 -5.00
C MET A 42 -17.93 8.93 -4.48
N GLN A 43 -17.51 8.74 -3.23
CA GLN A 43 -16.28 9.32 -2.69
C GLN A 43 -15.06 8.39 -2.87
N THR A 44 -15.24 7.19 -3.42
CA THR A 44 -14.16 6.23 -3.71
C THR A 44 -13.59 6.46 -5.11
N GLY A 45 -12.40 5.95 -5.40
CA GLY A 45 -11.81 6.07 -6.73
C GLY A 45 -12.49 5.24 -7.81
N HIS A 46 -13.32 4.24 -7.45
CA HIS A 46 -13.90 3.27 -8.37
C HIS A 46 -14.84 3.89 -9.43
N PRO A 47 -15.86 4.69 -9.04
CA PRO A 47 -16.74 5.38 -10.00
C PRO A 47 -16.03 6.28 -10.99
N TRP A 48 -14.82 6.71 -10.63
CA TRP A 48 -14.07 7.74 -11.34
C TRP A 48 -12.91 7.18 -12.17
N LYS A 49 -12.69 5.85 -12.14
CA LYS A 49 -11.61 5.18 -12.92
C LYS A 49 -11.67 5.48 -14.41
N LEU A 50 -12.85 5.77 -14.91
CA LEU A 50 -13.08 6.35 -16.22
C LEU A 50 -14.20 7.40 -16.14
N VAL A 51 -13.95 8.59 -16.68
CA VAL A 51 -14.92 9.69 -16.68
C VAL A 51 -15.16 10.14 -18.10
N ALA A 52 -16.42 10.13 -18.55
CA ALA A 52 -16.79 10.66 -19.85
C ALA A 52 -16.69 12.19 -19.83
N THR A 53 -15.96 12.77 -20.78
CA THR A 53 -15.85 14.24 -20.95
C THR A 53 -17.02 14.80 -21.74
N ASN A 54 -17.70 13.95 -22.53
CA ASN A 54 -18.65 14.35 -23.57
C ASN A 54 -18.08 15.40 -24.53
N ARG A 55 -16.75 15.41 -24.73
CA ARG A 55 -16.04 16.40 -25.57
C ARG A 55 -16.29 17.85 -25.14
N ALA A 56 -16.68 18.07 -23.90
CA ALA A 56 -16.86 19.40 -23.34
C ALA A 56 -15.52 19.94 -22.83
N ASP A 57 -15.27 21.22 -23.06
CA ASP A 57 -14.20 21.91 -22.35
C ASP A 57 -14.49 21.81 -20.84
N PRO A 58 -13.50 21.46 -20.00
CA PRO A 58 -13.65 21.58 -18.57
C PRO A 58 -13.91 23.06 -18.22
N PRO A 59 -14.66 23.33 -17.15
CA PRO A 59 -14.91 24.70 -16.74
C PRO A 59 -13.58 25.45 -16.53
N ALA A 60 -13.47 26.67 -17.06
CA ALA A 60 -12.22 27.42 -17.07
C ALA A 60 -11.78 27.81 -15.64
N GLY A 61 -10.58 27.39 -15.25
CA GLY A 61 -9.91 27.75 -14.00
C GLY A 61 -9.02 26.61 -13.50
N GLU A 62 -7.82 26.90 -13.01
CA GLU A 62 -6.85 25.92 -12.47
C GLU A 62 -7.36 25.13 -11.25
N ASN A 63 -8.53 25.51 -10.73
CA ASN A 63 -9.30 24.81 -9.69
C ASN A 63 -10.80 25.11 -9.89
N ALA A 64 -11.31 25.04 -11.12
CA ALA A 64 -12.73 25.31 -11.34
C ALA A 64 -13.57 24.31 -10.54
N ASP A 65 -14.16 24.80 -9.45
CA ASP A 65 -15.23 24.17 -8.70
C ASP A 65 -16.23 23.62 -9.72
N PHE A 66 -16.14 22.32 -9.85
CA PHE A 66 -16.88 21.50 -10.76
C PHE A 66 -18.34 21.55 -10.20
N GLY A 67 -19.12 22.51 -10.70
CA GLY A 67 -20.48 22.84 -10.23
C GLY A 67 -21.60 22.43 -11.20
N ASP A 68 -21.88 21.12 -11.31
CA ASP A 68 -23.09 20.45 -11.84
C ASP A 68 -22.85 18.93 -11.63
N PRO A 69 -23.76 18.06 -11.16
CA PRO A 69 -23.48 16.80 -10.41
C PRO A 69 -22.70 15.67 -11.13
N LEU A 70 -22.02 15.97 -12.23
CA LEU A 70 -21.04 15.18 -12.99
C LEU A 70 -19.60 15.55 -12.61
N THR A 71 -19.41 16.05 -11.41
CA THR A 71 -18.26 16.85 -11.03
C THR A 71 -17.37 16.16 -10.03
N TYR A 72 -16.11 16.02 -10.41
CA TYR A 72 -15.05 15.47 -9.58
C TYR A 72 -15.04 16.20 -8.22
N PRO A 73 -15.38 15.54 -7.10
CA PRO A 73 -15.79 16.27 -5.90
C PRO A 73 -14.66 17.04 -5.18
N TRP A 74 -13.42 17.02 -5.67
CA TRP A 74 -12.25 17.34 -4.85
C TRP A 74 -11.18 18.22 -5.50
N GLY A 75 -11.51 18.95 -6.58
CA GLY A 75 -10.57 19.93 -7.16
C GLY A 75 -9.25 19.32 -7.62
N VAL A 76 -9.28 18.06 -8.07
CA VAL A 76 -8.09 17.38 -8.57
C VAL A 76 -7.65 18.08 -9.85
N PRO A 77 -6.38 18.51 -9.94
CA PRO A 77 -5.86 19.12 -11.15
C PRO A 77 -6.12 18.19 -12.31
N LEU A 78 -6.71 18.74 -13.38
CA LEU A 78 -6.77 17.99 -14.62
C LEU A 78 -5.34 17.66 -15.03
N PRO A 79 -5.10 16.48 -15.60
CA PRO A 79 -3.82 16.19 -16.23
C PRO A 79 -3.43 17.31 -17.20
N ASP A 80 -2.12 17.46 -17.45
CA ASP A 80 -1.66 18.33 -18.53
C ASP A 80 -2.08 17.71 -19.86
N ARG A 81 -2.73 18.48 -20.72
CA ARG A 81 -3.17 17.99 -22.03
C ARG A 81 -1.97 17.92 -22.97
N PRO A 82 -1.78 16.83 -23.73
CA PRO A 82 -0.75 16.79 -24.76
C PRO A 82 -0.86 17.96 -25.73
N ASP A 83 0.29 18.45 -26.20
CA ASP A 83 0.36 19.54 -27.18
C ASP A 83 -0.48 19.19 -28.43
N GLY A 84 -1.30 20.14 -28.86
CA GLY A 84 -2.14 19.99 -30.05
C GLY A 84 -3.45 19.23 -29.86
N VAL A 85 -3.69 18.58 -28.72
CA VAL A 85 -4.99 17.98 -28.39
C VAL A 85 -5.91 19.09 -27.88
N VAL A 86 -7.20 19.08 -28.20
CA VAL A 86 -8.22 19.91 -27.53
C VAL A 86 -9.19 19.04 -26.73
N TRP A 87 -9.92 19.62 -25.77
CA TRP A 87 -10.90 18.84 -24.98
C TRP A 87 -12.04 18.26 -25.81
N GLY A 88 -12.32 18.89 -26.96
CA GLY A 88 -13.21 18.35 -27.97
C GLY A 88 -12.76 17.01 -28.56
N ASP A 89 -11.49 16.63 -28.40
CA ASP A 89 -10.92 15.38 -28.92
C ASP A 89 -10.88 14.27 -27.85
N VAL A 90 -11.02 14.62 -26.59
CA VAL A 90 -10.97 13.67 -25.47
C VAL A 90 -12.37 13.13 -25.25
N ASP A 91 -12.57 11.82 -25.31
CA ASP A 91 -13.85 11.16 -25.00
C ASP A 91 -13.93 10.75 -23.53
N TYR A 92 -12.80 10.33 -22.94
CA TYR A 92 -12.71 10.01 -21.52
C TYR A 92 -11.40 10.43 -20.86
N ILE A 93 -11.46 10.58 -19.55
CA ILE A 93 -10.29 10.74 -18.67
C ILE A 93 -10.16 9.45 -17.85
N GLN A 94 -8.97 8.86 -17.83
CA GLN A 94 -8.66 7.65 -17.07
C GLN A 94 -7.86 8.01 -15.80
N GLY A 95 -8.26 7.51 -14.64
CA GLY A 95 -7.52 7.65 -13.37
C GLY A 95 -8.46 7.88 -12.19
N ASN A 96 -7.96 8.30 -11.03
CA ASN A 96 -8.82 8.59 -9.87
C ASN A 96 -8.33 9.84 -9.13
N PHE A 97 -9.03 10.26 -8.07
CA PHE A 97 -8.77 11.56 -7.45
C PHE A 97 -7.46 11.64 -6.67
N SER A 98 -6.78 10.53 -6.44
CA SER A 98 -5.55 10.47 -5.64
C SER A 98 -4.29 10.18 -6.49
N SER A 99 -4.44 9.79 -7.75
CA SER A 99 -3.32 9.47 -8.64
C SER A 99 -3.59 9.99 -10.05
N GLY A 100 -2.70 10.86 -10.53
CA GLY A 100 -2.80 11.58 -11.80
C GLY A 100 -3.07 10.69 -13.02
N HIS A 101 -3.69 11.31 -14.01
CA HIS A 101 -4.51 10.69 -15.05
C HIS A 101 -3.80 10.48 -16.40
N GLY A 102 -4.32 9.53 -17.19
CA GLY A 102 -4.13 9.45 -18.65
C GLY A 102 -5.42 9.84 -19.39
N TYR A 103 -5.34 10.05 -20.70
CA TYR A 103 -6.49 10.43 -21.55
C TYR A 103 -6.91 9.32 -22.49
N LEU A 104 -8.23 9.15 -22.67
CA LEU A 104 -8.77 8.47 -23.86
C LEU A 104 -9.18 9.54 -24.87
N ILE A 105 -8.34 9.68 -25.90
CA ILE A 105 -8.68 10.49 -27.08
C ILE A 105 -9.58 9.63 -27.97
N GLY A 106 -10.68 10.21 -28.43
CA GLY A 106 -11.63 9.56 -29.32
C GLY A 106 -11.06 9.27 -30.71
N ASP A 107 -11.84 8.61 -31.57
CA ASP A 107 -11.51 8.17 -32.95
C ASP A 107 -11.03 9.24 -33.96
N HIS A 108 -10.79 10.46 -33.52
CA HIS A 108 -10.22 11.51 -34.37
C HIS A 108 -8.73 11.60 -34.14
N TYR A 109 -7.96 11.32 -35.19
CA TYR A 109 -6.54 11.68 -35.23
C TYR A 109 -6.43 13.10 -34.69
N PRO A 110 -5.56 13.38 -33.70
CA PRO A 110 -5.27 14.77 -33.39
C PRO A 110 -4.88 15.42 -34.71
N VAL A 111 -5.63 16.44 -35.12
CA VAL A 111 -5.35 17.19 -36.33
C VAL A 111 -4.81 18.55 -35.93
N ASP A 112 -3.82 19.04 -36.66
CA ASP A 112 -3.32 20.39 -36.44
C ASP A 112 -4.38 21.45 -36.83
N GLU A 113 -4.03 22.72 -36.69
CA GLU A 113 -4.89 23.84 -37.07
C GLU A 113 -5.31 23.84 -38.56
N ASN A 114 -4.65 23.04 -39.39
CA ASN A 114 -4.93 22.89 -40.82
C ASN A 114 -5.78 21.65 -41.14
N GLY A 115 -6.07 20.80 -40.15
CA GLY A 115 -6.79 19.56 -40.35
C GLY A 115 -5.90 18.38 -40.77
N ASP A 116 -4.57 18.53 -40.70
CA ASP A 116 -3.62 17.46 -41.03
C ASP A 116 -3.35 16.59 -39.78
N PRO A 117 -3.18 15.26 -39.91
CA PRO A 117 -2.86 14.40 -38.77
C PRO A 117 -1.57 14.86 -38.09
N VAL A 118 -1.62 15.04 -36.77
CA VAL A 118 -0.45 15.21 -35.93
C VAL A 118 0.41 13.96 -36.06
N LEU A 119 1.70 14.16 -36.31
CA LEU A 119 2.66 13.09 -36.49
C LEU A 119 3.50 12.90 -35.22
N ASP A 120 3.93 11.68 -34.92
CA ASP A 120 4.89 11.40 -33.87
C ASP A 120 6.32 11.89 -34.23
N GLY A 121 7.27 11.76 -33.31
CA GLY A 121 8.68 12.13 -33.53
C GLY A 121 9.37 11.38 -34.67
N ASP A 122 8.76 10.29 -35.16
CA ASP A 122 9.23 9.47 -36.27
C ASP A 122 8.46 9.75 -37.59
N GLY A 123 7.51 10.69 -37.59
CA GLY A 123 6.76 11.13 -38.76
C GLY A 123 5.57 10.24 -39.14
N ASN A 124 5.13 9.34 -38.26
CA ASN A 124 3.91 8.55 -38.49
C ASN A 124 2.69 9.32 -37.98
N PRO A 125 1.52 9.24 -38.65
CA PRO A 125 0.27 9.73 -38.08
C PRO A 125 0.08 9.12 -36.70
N VAL A 126 -0.22 9.97 -35.71
CA VAL A 126 -0.62 9.53 -34.38
C VAL A 126 -1.93 8.75 -34.55
N VAL A 127 -1.84 7.43 -34.69
CA VAL A 127 -2.98 6.52 -34.87
C VAL A 127 -3.68 6.29 -33.55
N ASN A 128 -4.99 6.50 -33.54
CA ASN A 128 -5.90 6.17 -32.43
C ASN A 128 -6.12 4.67 -32.34
N GLU A 129 -5.19 3.96 -31.71
CA GLU A 129 -5.59 2.88 -30.80
C GLU A 129 -5.57 3.45 -29.38
N GLY A 130 -6.27 4.57 -29.17
CA GLY A 130 -6.21 5.38 -27.96
C GLY A 130 -4.78 5.84 -27.63
N TYR A 131 -4.63 7.10 -27.27
CA TYR A 131 -3.31 7.63 -26.96
C TYR A 131 -3.08 7.58 -25.45
N ASN A 132 -2.52 6.47 -24.93
CA ASN A 132 -1.82 6.53 -23.65
C ASN A 132 -0.39 6.97 -24.00
N ILE A 133 -0.24 8.27 -24.25
CA ILE A 133 0.99 8.98 -24.66
C ILE A 133 2.27 8.48 -23.99
N ASN A 134 2.15 7.88 -22.81
CA ASN A 134 3.28 7.52 -21.98
C ASN A 134 3.68 6.03 -22.00
N ARG A 135 2.90 5.07 -22.53
CA ARG A 135 3.22 3.64 -22.29
C ARG A 135 2.92 2.56 -23.36
N GLY A 136 2.32 2.87 -24.52
CA GLY A 136 2.20 1.88 -25.61
C GLY A 136 1.35 0.62 -25.33
N PHE A 137 0.31 0.73 -24.49
CA PHE A 137 -0.61 -0.37 -24.16
C PHE A 137 -1.90 -0.34 -24.98
N SER A 138 -2.46 -1.52 -25.32
CA SER A 138 -3.82 -1.64 -25.88
C SER A 138 -4.87 -1.34 -24.82
N TYR A 139 -5.80 -0.42 -25.13
CA TYR A 139 -6.88 -0.01 -24.22
C TYR A 139 -7.85 -1.12 -23.84
N SER A 140 -7.95 -2.16 -24.66
CA SER A 140 -8.74 -3.36 -24.36
C SER A 140 -8.34 -4.02 -23.03
N ARG A 141 -7.09 -3.80 -22.55
CA ARG A 141 -6.63 -4.25 -21.22
C ARG A 141 -7.11 -3.33 -20.09
N CYS A 142 -7.15 -2.02 -20.33
CA CYS A 142 -7.56 -1.05 -19.32
C CYS A 142 -9.06 -1.11 -19.03
N VAL A 143 -9.90 -1.21 -20.04
CA VAL A 143 -11.36 -1.18 -19.87
C VAL A 143 -11.87 -2.36 -19.04
N LYS A 144 -11.23 -3.53 -19.10
CA LYS A 144 -11.54 -4.69 -18.25
C LYS A 144 -11.61 -4.37 -16.75
N CYS A 145 -10.85 -3.36 -16.30
CA CYS A 145 -10.76 -2.98 -14.89
C CYS A 145 -11.22 -1.54 -14.62
N HIS A 146 -11.70 -0.82 -15.63
CA HIS A 146 -12.00 0.63 -15.53
C HIS A 146 -13.42 1.01 -15.95
N VAL A 147 -14.24 0.06 -16.42
CA VAL A 147 -15.64 0.30 -16.79
C VAL A 147 -16.55 -0.78 -16.20
N THR A 148 -17.86 -0.53 -16.24
CA THR A 148 -18.88 -1.48 -15.78
C THR A 148 -19.54 -2.14 -16.97
N GLY A 149 -19.66 -3.47 -16.92
CA GLY A 149 -20.35 -4.23 -17.97
C GLY A 149 -19.55 -4.33 -19.26
N TYR A 150 -18.23 -4.46 -19.17
CA TYR A 150 -17.38 -4.60 -20.36
C TYR A 150 -17.71 -5.88 -21.14
N ASP A 151 -18.10 -5.73 -22.40
CA ASP A 151 -18.31 -6.80 -23.37
C ASP A 151 -17.28 -6.67 -24.51
N PRO A 152 -16.25 -7.54 -24.58
CA PRO A 152 -15.26 -7.50 -25.65
C PRO A 152 -15.82 -7.90 -27.03
N GLU A 153 -16.99 -8.55 -27.10
CA GLU A 153 -17.65 -8.95 -28.34
C GLU A 153 -18.64 -7.89 -28.86
N GLY A 154 -18.92 -6.86 -28.06
CA GLY A 154 -19.92 -5.81 -28.34
C GLY A 154 -19.59 -4.87 -29.50
N GLY A 155 -18.47 -5.06 -30.20
CA GLY A 155 -18.03 -4.22 -31.32
C GLY A 155 -16.91 -3.26 -30.92
N GLU A 156 -17.13 -1.96 -31.08
CA GLU A 156 -16.16 -0.92 -30.80
C GLU A 156 -16.85 0.30 -30.17
N THR A 157 -16.23 0.88 -29.14
CA THR A 157 -16.69 2.09 -28.45
C THR A 157 -15.57 3.12 -28.45
N ASN A 158 -15.69 4.15 -29.29
CA ASN A 158 -14.71 5.24 -29.44
C ASN A 158 -13.28 4.71 -29.68
N GLY A 159 -13.11 3.85 -30.69
CA GLY A 159 -11.81 3.28 -31.06
C GLY A 159 -11.30 2.17 -30.14
N ILE A 160 -12.06 1.80 -29.12
CA ILE A 160 -11.70 0.72 -28.18
C ILE A 160 -12.55 -0.50 -28.48
N THR A 161 -11.90 -1.64 -28.69
CA THR A 161 -12.58 -2.93 -28.85
C THR A 161 -13.49 -3.21 -27.66
N GLY A 162 -14.74 -3.57 -27.95
CA GLY A 162 -15.79 -3.87 -26.99
C GLY A 162 -16.73 -2.70 -26.68
N THR A 163 -17.69 -2.97 -25.81
CA THR A 163 -18.67 -2.01 -25.30
C THR A 163 -18.75 -2.09 -23.78
N TRP A 164 -19.38 -1.10 -23.15
CA TRP A 164 -19.66 -1.12 -21.71
C TRP A 164 -20.92 -0.31 -21.39
N ASP A 165 -21.54 -0.61 -20.25
CA ASP A 165 -22.78 0.03 -19.82
C ASP A 165 -22.55 1.37 -19.13
N GLN A 166 -21.50 1.48 -18.30
CA GLN A 166 -21.15 2.72 -17.61
C GLN A 166 -19.63 2.95 -17.53
N PRO A 167 -19.16 4.20 -17.66
CA PRO A 167 -17.76 4.54 -17.39
C PRO A 167 -17.47 4.48 -15.88
N GLY A 168 -16.29 3.96 -15.52
CA GLY A 168 -15.91 3.70 -14.14
C GLY A 168 -16.43 2.35 -13.65
N ILE A 169 -15.90 1.92 -12.50
CA ILE A 169 -16.43 0.77 -11.78
C ILE A 169 -17.64 1.26 -10.97
N ARG A 170 -18.82 0.74 -11.30
CA ARG A 170 -20.12 1.11 -10.74
C ARG A 170 -20.73 -0.05 -9.95
N CYS A 171 -21.88 0.19 -9.32
CA CYS A 171 -22.53 -0.77 -8.41
C CYS A 171 -22.65 -2.17 -9.02
N GLU A 172 -23.11 -2.25 -10.27
CA GLU A 172 -23.38 -3.51 -10.96
C GLU A 172 -22.12 -4.21 -11.48
N GLU A 173 -20.95 -3.57 -11.47
CA GLU A 173 -19.71 -4.29 -11.77
C GLU A 173 -19.42 -5.32 -10.68
N CYS A 174 -19.58 -4.96 -9.41
CA CYS A 174 -19.36 -5.88 -8.28
C CYS A 174 -20.60 -6.73 -7.96
N HIS A 175 -21.81 -6.17 -8.10
CA HIS A 175 -23.05 -6.86 -7.76
C HIS A 175 -23.69 -7.63 -8.92
N GLY A 176 -23.19 -7.46 -10.15
CA GLY A 176 -23.78 -7.99 -11.37
C GLY A 176 -25.00 -7.20 -11.84
N PRO A 177 -25.43 -7.42 -13.10
CA PRO A 177 -26.62 -6.78 -13.68
C PRO A 177 -27.90 -7.23 -12.97
N GLN A 178 -28.75 -6.29 -12.57
CA GLN A 178 -29.98 -6.60 -11.81
C GLN A 178 -31.27 -6.43 -12.60
N GLY A 179 -31.23 -5.80 -13.77
CA GLY A 179 -32.38 -5.60 -14.64
C GLY A 179 -33.01 -6.91 -15.07
N GLY A 180 -34.34 -6.98 -15.15
CA GLY A 180 -35.07 -8.17 -15.60
C GLY A 180 -35.27 -9.25 -14.53
N LEU A 181 -34.64 -9.13 -13.34
CA LEU A 181 -34.85 -10.06 -12.23
C LEU A 181 -36.11 -9.71 -11.41
N PRO A 182 -36.98 -10.69 -11.07
CA PRO A 182 -38.22 -10.45 -10.29
C PRO A 182 -38.00 -9.93 -8.87
N SER A 183 -36.77 -10.01 -8.38
CA SER A 183 -36.36 -9.58 -7.05
C SER A 183 -34.95 -8.99 -7.12
N HIS A 184 -34.81 -7.69 -6.87
CA HIS A 184 -33.53 -7.04 -6.52
C HIS A 184 -32.98 -7.49 -5.15
N PHE A 185 -33.55 -8.52 -4.54
CA PHE A 185 -33.02 -9.15 -3.34
C PHE A 185 -31.85 -10.05 -3.74
N VAL A 186 -30.75 -9.45 -4.13
CA VAL A 186 -29.47 -10.13 -4.05
C VAL A 186 -29.26 -10.37 -2.56
N GLN A 187 -29.42 -11.62 -2.12
CA GLN A 187 -28.66 -12.07 -0.95
C GLN A 187 -27.25 -11.55 -1.18
N ALA A 188 -26.69 -10.83 -0.20
CA ALA A 188 -25.32 -10.36 -0.26
C ALA A 188 -24.50 -11.43 -0.97
N PRO A 189 -23.80 -11.10 -2.07
CA PRO A 189 -23.08 -12.10 -2.86
C PRO A 189 -22.36 -13.02 -1.88
N ASP A 190 -22.42 -14.33 -2.13
CA ASP A 190 -21.64 -15.31 -1.35
C ASP A 190 -20.24 -14.72 -1.10
N LEU A 191 -19.65 -14.93 0.08
CA LEU A 191 -18.34 -14.35 0.42
C LEU A 191 -17.31 -14.67 -0.68
N ASP A 192 -17.44 -15.84 -1.33
CA ASP A 192 -16.66 -16.20 -2.51
C ASP A 192 -16.89 -15.27 -3.71
N VAL A 193 -18.11 -14.80 -3.96
CA VAL A 193 -18.44 -13.80 -4.99
C VAL A 193 -17.89 -12.42 -4.59
N ALA A 194 -17.91 -12.04 -3.31
CA ALA A 194 -17.29 -10.79 -2.85
C ALA A 194 -15.76 -10.80 -3.04
N ARG A 195 -15.09 -11.91 -2.71
CA ARG A 195 -13.66 -12.12 -3.02
C ARG A 195 -13.42 -12.05 -4.52
N ASN A 196 -14.21 -12.79 -5.31
CA ASN A 196 -14.06 -12.84 -6.76
C ASN A 196 -14.32 -11.49 -7.42
N ALA A 197 -15.16 -10.62 -6.83
CA ALA A 197 -15.42 -9.29 -7.37
C ALA A 197 -14.17 -8.41 -7.36
N CYS A 198 -13.35 -8.46 -6.29
CA CYS A 198 -12.14 -7.65 -6.14
C CYS A 198 -11.00 -8.13 -7.06
N VAL A 199 -10.75 -9.44 -7.09
CA VAL A 199 -9.61 -10.03 -7.82
C VAL A 199 -9.74 -9.92 -9.33
N ARG A 200 -10.92 -9.59 -9.87
CA ARG A 200 -11.11 -9.28 -11.30
C ARG A 200 -10.37 -8.04 -11.76
N CYS A 201 -10.01 -7.14 -10.85
CA CYS A 201 -9.33 -5.89 -11.20
C CYS A 201 -8.09 -5.63 -10.36
N HIS A 202 -8.02 -6.15 -9.15
CA HIS A 202 -6.88 -5.98 -8.25
C HIS A 202 -5.80 -7.03 -8.45
N TYR A 203 -5.38 -7.27 -9.70
CA TYR A 203 -4.22 -8.10 -9.99
C TYR A 203 -3.32 -7.45 -11.06
N GLY A 204 -2.01 -7.63 -10.92
CA GLY A 204 -0.98 -6.91 -11.67
C GLY A 204 -0.58 -7.49 -13.02
N GLY A 205 -1.02 -8.70 -13.34
CA GLY A 205 -0.58 -9.46 -14.51
C GLY A 205 -1.70 -10.03 -15.38
N ASP A 206 -1.37 -11.05 -16.16
CA ASP A 206 -2.37 -11.89 -16.86
C ASP A 206 -2.84 -13.07 -15.98
N ASP A 207 -2.25 -13.23 -14.79
CA ASP A 207 -2.48 -14.33 -13.87
C ASP A 207 -2.40 -13.85 -12.41
N VAL A 208 -3.35 -14.27 -11.59
CA VAL A 208 -3.44 -13.95 -10.15
C VAL A 208 -2.51 -14.82 -9.30
N GLU A 209 -1.94 -15.88 -9.88
CA GLU A 209 -1.01 -16.76 -9.18
C GLU A 209 0.41 -16.18 -9.12
N ASN A 210 0.76 -15.20 -9.96
CA ASN A 210 2.13 -14.70 -10.11
C ASN A 210 2.24 -13.23 -9.71
N ILE A 211 3.21 -12.92 -8.84
CA ILE A 211 3.47 -11.55 -8.38
C ILE A 211 4.49 -10.90 -9.29
N ASP A 212 4.04 -9.96 -10.11
CA ASP A 212 4.90 -9.18 -11.01
C ASP A 212 5.67 -8.12 -10.22
N PHE A 213 6.99 -8.08 -10.42
CA PHE A 213 7.89 -7.11 -9.82
C PHE A 213 8.94 -6.67 -10.84
N ASN A 214 9.07 -5.37 -11.04
CA ASN A 214 10.09 -4.80 -11.90
C ASN A 214 11.30 -4.36 -11.07
N PRO A 215 12.43 -5.09 -11.12
CA PRO A 215 13.63 -4.76 -10.35
C PRO A 215 14.32 -3.49 -10.82
N ALA A 216 14.11 -3.06 -12.08
CA ALA A 216 14.70 -1.83 -12.59
C ALA A 216 14.02 -0.59 -11.99
N THR A 217 12.72 -0.69 -11.68
CA THR A 217 11.97 0.41 -11.06
C THR A 217 11.76 0.20 -9.57
N MET A 218 12.03 -0.98 -9.01
CA MET A 218 11.70 -1.36 -7.64
C MET A 218 10.20 -1.22 -7.32
N HIS A 219 9.35 -1.64 -8.26
CA HIS A 219 7.89 -1.54 -8.13
C HIS A 219 7.23 -2.87 -8.47
N PHE A 220 6.21 -3.22 -7.68
CA PHE A 220 5.26 -4.26 -8.06
C PHE A 220 4.38 -3.79 -9.23
N GLY A 221 3.77 -4.75 -9.94
CA GLY A 221 2.88 -4.51 -11.08
C GLY A 221 1.69 -3.57 -10.76
N HIS A 222 0.94 -3.19 -11.79
CA HIS A 222 -0.18 -2.25 -11.62
C HIS A 222 -1.39 -2.95 -11.00
N HIS A 223 -1.72 -2.62 -9.73
CA HIS A 223 -2.76 -3.26 -8.91
C HIS A 223 -2.44 -4.67 -8.41
N PRO A 224 -1.29 -4.90 -7.73
CA PRO A 224 -0.81 -6.26 -7.46
C PRO A 224 -1.41 -6.87 -6.18
N GLN A 225 -2.51 -6.31 -5.67
CA GLN A 225 -2.96 -6.58 -4.31
C GLN A 225 -3.47 -8.00 -4.13
N ALA A 226 -4.17 -8.57 -5.11
CA ALA A 226 -4.74 -9.91 -4.99
C ALA A 226 -3.65 -10.98 -4.95
N GLU A 227 -2.72 -10.99 -5.90
CA GLU A 227 -1.66 -11.99 -5.96
C GLU A 227 -0.71 -11.91 -4.76
N GLN A 228 -0.44 -10.69 -4.28
CA GLN A 228 0.33 -10.47 -3.05
C GLN A 228 -0.40 -11.01 -1.83
N TRP A 229 -1.71 -10.73 -1.74
CA TRP A 229 -2.52 -11.20 -0.64
C TRP A 229 -2.68 -12.72 -0.66
N LEU A 230 -2.90 -13.34 -1.82
CA LEU A 230 -2.95 -14.80 -2.01
C LEU A 230 -1.64 -15.48 -1.57
N ALA A 231 -0.50 -14.80 -1.70
CA ALA A 231 0.79 -15.27 -1.20
C ALA A 231 1.08 -14.80 0.24
N SER A 232 0.14 -14.15 0.93
CA SER A 232 0.36 -13.69 2.30
C SER A 232 -0.11 -14.75 3.31
N PRO A 233 0.45 -14.77 4.53
CA PRO A 233 -0.08 -15.58 5.61
C PRO A 233 -1.54 -15.29 5.94
N HIS A 234 -2.04 -14.09 5.59
CA HIS A 234 -3.43 -13.72 5.80
C HIS A 234 -4.40 -14.49 4.91
N TYR A 235 -3.99 -14.98 3.72
CA TYR A 235 -4.90 -15.69 2.80
C TYR A 235 -5.52 -16.95 3.41
N ASP A 236 -4.69 -17.77 4.05
CA ASP A 236 -5.11 -19.06 4.62
C ASP A 236 -5.78 -18.93 5.99
N MET A 237 -5.90 -17.71 6.51
CA MET A 237 -6.51 -17.49 7.82
C MET A 237 -8.03 -17.60 7.76
N VAL A 238 -8.56 -18.26 8.78
CA VAL A 238 -9.99 -18.29 9.08
C VAL A 238 -10.17 -17.49 10.37
N THR A 239 -11.03 -16.48 10.34
CA THR A 239 -11.39 -15.69 11.53
C THR A 239 -12.18 -16.54 12.52
N ASP A 240 -12.30 -16.09 13.77
CA ASP A 240 -12.96 -16.86 14.84
C ASP A 240 -14.43 -17.21 14.55
N ASP A 241 -15.09 -16.46 13.67
CA ASP A 241 -16.45 -16.70 13.17
C ASP A 241 -16.52 -17.69 12.01
N GLY A 242 -15.39 -18.24 11.56
CA GLY A 242 -15.31 -19.23 10.49
C GLY A 242 -15.23 -18.62 9.09
N GLU A 243 -15.15 -17.29 8.96
CA GLU A 243 -14.96 -16.63 7.66
C GLU A 243 -13.50 -16.73 7.21
N ARG A 244 -13.27 -16.98 5.91
CA ARG A 244 -11.92 -16.85 5.36
C ARG A 244 -11.56 -15.37 5.32
N HIS A 245 -10.31 -15.06 5.67
CA HIS A 245 -9.78 -13.73 5.43
C HIS A 245 -9.96 -13.39 3.95
N GLN A 246 -10.32 -12.15 3.64
CA GLN A 246 -10.47 -11.62 2.29
C GLN A 246 -10.32 -10.10 2.31
N CYS A 247 -10.25 -9.46 1.15
CA CYS A 247 -10.10 -8.00 1.02
C CYS A 247 -11.12 -7.25 1.89
N ALA A 248 -12.37 -7.72 1.88
CA ALA A 248 -13.48 -7.14 2.64
C ALA A 248 -13.42 -7.40 4.16
N VAL A 249 -12.40 -8.07 4.71
CA VAL A 249 -12.20 -8.13 6.17
C VAL A 249 -11.60 -6.82 6.68
N CYS A 250 -10.59 -6.30 5.99
CA CYS A 250 -9.93 -5.05 6.35
C CYS A 250 -10.58 -3.85 5.67
N HIS A 251 -11.07 -4.01 4.44
CA HIS A 251 -11.64 -2.90 3.67
C HIS A 251 -13.16 -2.85 3.74
N ASN A 252 -13.68 -1.62 3.70
CA ASN A 252 -15.06 -1.34 3.34
C ASN A 252 -15.13 -1.02 1.85
N GLN A 253 -15.75 -1.90 1.07
CA GLN A 253 -15.84 -1.79 -0.39
C GLN A 253 -16.62 -0.56 -0.89
N HIS A 254 -17.37 0.12 -0.02
CA HIS A 254 -18.16 1.30 -0.36
C HIS A 254 -17.58 2.61 0.16
N ARG A 255 -16.45 2.59 0.88
CA ARG A 255 -15.86 3.81 1.47
C ARG A 255 -14.42 4.00 1.04
N SER A 256 -14.02 5.26 0.94
CA SER A 256 -12.69 5.63 0.46
C SER A 256 -11.63 5.34 1.52
N THR A 257 -10.57 4.65 1.12
CA THR A 257 -9.36 4.52 1.95
C THR A 257 -8.55 5.82 1.99
N PHE A 258 -8.71 6.69 0.99
CA PHE A 258 -8.04 7.99 0.94
C PHE A 258 -8.66 9.01 1.91
N PHE A 259 -9.99 8.94 2.10
CA PHE A 259 -10.72 9.79 3.04
C PHE A 259 -11.05 9.07 4.35
N ASN A 260 -10.22 8.09 4.73
CA ASN A 260 -10.51 7.23 5.87
C ASN A 260 -10.73 8.03 7.17
N ASP A 261 -9.94 9.09 7.37
CA ASP A 261 -9.97 9.93 8.58
C ASP A 261 -11.23 10.81 8.70
N GLN A 262 -12.07 10.86 7.65
CA GLN A 262 -13.36 11.56 7.70
C GLN A 262 -14.46 10.72 8.35
N TYR A 263 -14.21 9.42 8.56
CA TYR A 263 -15.16 8.49 9.17
C TYR A 263 -14.78 8.20 10.61
N PRO A 264 -15.75 7.80 11.46
CA PRO A 264 -15.43 7.21 12.75
C PRO A 264 -14.48 6.02 12.61
N GLU A 265 -13.70 5.75 13.66
CA GLU A 265 -12.81 4.59 13.71
C GLU A 265 -13.59 3.29 13.44
N GLY A 266 -13.05 2.43 12.58
CA GLY A 266 -13.70 1.18 12.16
C GLY A 266 -14.83 1.35 11.15
N GLU A 267 -15.21 2.59 10.81
CA GLU A 267 -16.27 2.88 9.85
C GLU A 267 -15.74 3.36 8.49
N GLY A 268 -14.46 3.71 8.36
CA GLY A 268 -13.88 4.21 7.11
C GLY A 268 -13.70 3.17 6.00
N GLY A 269 -12.91 3.52 4.98
CA GLY A 269 -12.45 2.58 3.95
C GLY A 269 -11.60 1.44 4.51
N ILE A 270 -10.96 1.66 5.66
CA ILE A 270 -10.31 0.65 6.51
C ILE A 270 -11.19 0.47 7.75
N LYS A 271 -11.77 -0.71 7.90
CA LYS A 271 -12.65 -1.05 9.03
C LYS A 271 -12.01 -1.93 10.09
N ARG A 272 -10.83 -2.48 9.81
CA ARG A 272 -10.05 -3.28 10.75
C ARG A 272 -8.58 -2.89 10.66
N GLN A 273 -7.97 -2.60 11.80
CA GLN A 273 -6.56 -2.27 11.95
C GLN A 273 -5.75 -3.51 12.28
N CYS A 274 -4.42 -3.45 12.10
CA CYS A 274 -3.53 -4.56 12.41
C CYS A 274 -3.64 -5.01 13.87
N VAL A 275 -3.73 -4.05 14.80
CA VAL A 275 -3.81 -4.28 16.24
C VAL A 275 -5.12 -4.92 16.69
N ASP A 276 -6.18 -4.90 15.87
CA ASP A 276 -7.45 -5.56 16.20
C ASP A 276 -7.27 -7.08 16.31
N CYS A 277 -6.36 -7.66 15.51
CA CYS A 277 -6.01 -9.08 15.54
C CYS A 277 -4.61 -9.35 16.14
N HIS A 278 -3.68 -8.40 16.05
CA HIS A 278 -2.32 -8.49 16.57
C HIS A 278 -2.15 -7.65 17.84
N GLN A 279 -3.00 -7.89 18.83
CA GLN A 279 -3.00 -7.15 20.11
C GLN A 279 -1.67 -7.32 20.87
N ASP A 280 -0.96 -8.42 20.65
CA ASP A 280 0.37 -8.66 21.23
C ASP A 280 1.48 -7.80 20.60
N LYS A 281 1.15 -7.09 19.51
CA LYS A 281 2.02 -6.12 18.84
C LYS A 281 1.62 -4.67 19.13
N GLU A 282 0.54 -4.46 19.88
CA GLU A 282 0.18 -3.10 20.30
C GLU A 282 1.29 -2.50 21.17
N GLY A 283 1.80 -1.33 20.76
CA GLY A 283 2.92 -0.69 21.43
C GLY A 283 4.28 -1.39 21.28
N SER A 284 4.41 -2.38 20.37
CA SER A 284 5.72 -2.97 20.07
C SER A 284 6.63 -2.02 19.29
N ILE A 285 6.05 -1.00 18.67
CA ILE A 285 6.79 0.07 18.01
C ILE A 285 7.25 1.05 19.10
N THR A 286 8.56 1.08 19.37
CA THR A 286 9.15 1.90 20.44
C THR A 286 10.35 2.70 19.94
N GLY A 287 10.82 3.63 20.77
CA GLY A 287 12.01 4.43 20.47
C GLY A 287 11.82 5.33 19.25
N GLY A 288 12.82 5.39 18.37
CA GLY A 288 12.82 6.22 17.17
C GLY A 288 11.77 5.83 16.12
N MET A 289 11.07 4.70 16.29
CA MET A 289 10.00 4.26 15.42
C MET A 289 8.60 4.59 15.96
N ALA A 290 8.47 5.15 17.17
CA ALA A 290 7.19 5.27 17.87
C ALA A 290 6.09 6.05 17.10
N ASP A 291 6.48 6.87 16.12
CA ASP A 291 5.57 7.63 15.25
C ASP A 291 5.19 6.87 13.95
N LEU A 292 5.74 5.67 13.72
CA LEU A 292 5.41 4.82 12.58
C LEU A 292 4.17 3.96 12.86
N GLU A 293 3.41 3.72 11.81
CA GLU A 293 2.31 2.78 11.79
C GLU A 293 2.78 1.40 11.29
N CYS A 294 2.04 0.34 11.63
CA CYS A 294 2.35 -1.02 11.18
C CYS A 294 2.51 -1.11 9.65
N LYS A 295 1.69 -0.36 8.91
CA LYS A 295 1.66 -0.35 7.44
C LYS A 295 2.92 0.27 6.83
N ASP A 296 3.66 1.11 7.55
CA ASP A 296 4.84 1.80 7.02
C ASP A 296 5.96 0.81 6.70
N CYS A 297 6.07 -0.26 7.50
CA CYS A 297 7.01 -1.36 7.24
C CYS A 297 6.33 -2.53 6.51
N HIS A 298 5.15 -2.96 6.99
CA HIS A 298 4.51 -4.20 6.51
C HIS A 298 3.75 -4.03 5.19
N MET A 299 3.47 -2.80 4.77
CA MET A 299 2.83 -2.46 3.50
C MET A 299 3.65 -1.41 2.74
N ALA A 300 4.98 -1.48 2.85
CA ALA A 300 5.89 -0.53 2.19
C ALA A 300 5.77 -0.57 0.65
N ALA A 301 6.50 0.32 -0.04
CA ALA A 301 6.61 0.35 -1.51
C ALA A 301 5.26 0.40 -2.26
N GLY A 302 4.39 1.33 -1.88
CA GLY A 302 3.11 1.54 -2.56
C GLY A 302 1.97 0.67 -2.06
N HIS A 303 1.96 0.32 -0.77
CA HIS A 303 0.89 -0.44 -0.11
C HIS A 303 0.83 -1.91 -0.53
N THR A 304 1.94 -2.63 -0.41
CA THR A 304 1.94 -4.08 -0.63
C THR A 304 0.99 -4.82 0.31
N HIS A 305 0.51 -5.99 -0.12
CA HIS A 305 -0.39 -6.87 0.64
C HIS A 305 0.26 -8.23 0.97
N ILE A 306 1.60 -8.28 1.04
CA ILE A 306 2.36 -9.48 1.44
C ILE A 306 2.48 -9.58 2.97
N PHE A 307 2.58 -8.43 3.66
CA PHE A 307 2.68 -8.24 5.12
C PHE A 307 3.90 -8.85 5.80
N ARG A 308 4.27 -10.10 5.52
CA ARG A 308 5.45 -10.74 6.11
C ARG A 308 6.72 -10.04 5.61
N ILE A 309 7.65 -9.72 6.52
CA ILE A 309 8.97 -9.18 6.20
C ILE A 309 10.02 -10.27 6.49
N THR A 310 10.98 -10.47 5.60
CA THR A 310 12.12 -11.35 5.87
C THR A 310 13.17 -10.66 6.73
N HIS A 311 13.89 -11.42 7.53
CA HIS A 311 15.08 -10.90 8.24
C HIS A 311 16.38 -11.23 7.50
N GLU A 312 16.30 -11.94 6.37
CA GLU A 312 17.48 -12.26 5.57
C GLU A 312 17.91 -11.06 4.72
N PRO A 313 19.23 -10.83 4.51
CA PRO A 313 19.76 -9.73 3.72
C PRO A 313 19.62 -10.02 2.21
N ILE A 314 18.38 -10.14 1.73
CA ILE A 314 18.03 -10.38 0.34
C ILE A 314 17.52 -9.08 -0.26
N ALA A 315 18.13 -8.60 -1.34
CA ALA A 315 17.64 -7.42 -2.06
C ALA A 315 16.40 -7.78 -2.87
N ALA A 316 15.48 -6.84 -3.06
CA ALA A 316 14.25 -7.05 -3.82
C ALA A 316 14.55 -7.52 -5.26
N ALA A 317 15.58 -6.96 -5.88
CA ALA A 317 16.01 -7.35 -7.23
C ALA A 317 16.50 -8.80 -7.32
N ASP A 318 16.94 -9.38 -6.20
CA ASP A 318 17.40 -10.77 -6.10
C ASP A 318 16.29 -11.72 -5.62
N ASN A 319 15.12 -11.21 -5.23
CA ASN A 319 14.00 -12.02 -4.72
C ASN A 319 13.03 -12.46 -5.83
N LEU A 320 13.58 -12.83 -6.99
CA LEU A 320 12.81 -13.32 -8.13
C LEU A 320 13.03 -14.83 -8.34
N ASP A 321 12.00 -15.51 -8.83
CA ASP A 321 12.05 -16.91 -9.21
C ASP A 321 12.71 -17.10 -10.58
N GLU A 322 12.81 -18.35 -11.05
CA GLU A 322 13.42 -18.65 -12.35
C GLU A 322 12.68 -18.06 -13.56
N ASN A 323 11.42 -17.65 -13.39
CA ASN A 323 10.58 -17.03 -14.41
C ASN A 323 10.54 -15.50 -14.28
N GLY A 324 11.20 -14.93 -13.27
CA GLY A 324 11.23 -13.49 -13.02
C GLY A 324 10.06 -12.96 -12.19
N PHE A 325 9.26 -13.83 -11.55
CA PHE A 325 8.21 -13.42 -10.62
C PHE A 325 8.73 -13.35 -9.19
N TRP A 326 8.05 -12.61 -8.33
CA TRP A 326 8.44 -12.49 -6.93
C TRP A 326 8.36 -13.84 -6.20
N ASN A 327 9.44 -14.22 -5.51
CA ASN A 327 9.60 -15.54 -4.91
C ASN A 327 8.54 -15.87 -3.86
N LYS A 328 8.20 -17.16 -3.79
CA LYS A 328 7.36 -17.77 -2.77
C LYS A 328 8.11 -18.92 -2.10
N ASP A 329 7.81 -19.18 -0.84
CA ASP A 329 8.34 -20.33 -0.10
C ASP A 329 7.59 -21.64 -0.45
N GLU A 330 7.98 -22.73 0.21
CA GLU A 330 7.39 -24.06 -0.02
C GLU A 330 5.89 -24.16 0.31
N ASN A 331 5.34 -23.20 1.08
CA ASN A 331 3.92 -23.11 1.39
C ASN A 331 3.18 -22.18 0.42
N GLY A 332 3.85 -21.65 -0.62
CA GLY A 332 3.28 -20.67 -1.53
C GLY A 332 3.19 -19.26 -0.95
N GLN A 333 3.81 -19.00 0.20
CA GLN A 333 3.79 -17.70 0.86
C GLN A 333 5.01 -16.85 0.47
N SER A 334 4.84 -15.55 0.36
CA SER A 334 5.90 -14.60 0.04
C SER A 334 6.27 -13.71 1.23
N PHE A 335 7.25 -12.83 1.04
CA PHE A 335 7.71 -11.85 2.02
C PHE A 335 8.20 -10.58 1.33
N LEU A 336 8.20 -9.47 2.05
CA LEU A 336 8.91 -8.25 1.72
C LEU A 336 10.37 -8.37 2.11
N THR A 337 11.24 -7.86 1.25
CA THR A 337 12.66 -7.68 1.53
C THR A 337 12.90 -6.42 2.36
N LEU A 338 14.03 -6.37 3.06
CA LEU A 338 14.35 -5.26 3.98
C LEU A 338 14.70 -3.96 3.25
N ASP A 339 15.12 -4.03 2.00
CA ASP A 339 15.31 -2.84 1.17
C ASP A 339 13.99 -2.14 0.81
N LEU A 340 12.90 -2.90 0.69
CA LEU A 340 11.55 -2.34 0.55
C LEU A 340 10.99 -1.85 1.90
N ALA A 341 11.17 -2.62 2.97
CA ALA A 341 10.55 -2.34 4.27
C ALA A 341 11.29 -1.32 5.13
N CYS A 342 12.63 -1.25 5.04
CA CYS A 342 13.48 -0.46 5.93
C CYS A 342 14.28 0.60 5.17
N LEU A 343 14.92 0.23 4.05
CA LEU A 343 15.88 1.11 3.38
C LEU A 343 15.23 2.28 2.63
N GLY A 344 13.90 2.31 2.49
CA GLY A 344 13.20 3.54 2.09
C GLY A 344 13.48 4.70 3.05
N CYS A 345 13.45 4.44 4.37
CA CYS A 345 13.78 5.44 5.39
C CYS A 345 15.28 5.47 5.74
N HIS A 346 15.95 4.30 5.65
CA HIS A 346 17.35 4.12 6.01
C HIS A 346 18.31 4.15 4.81
N SER A 347 17.99 4.94 3.78
CA SER A 347 18.90 5.22 2.65
C SER A 347 19.71 6.50 2.91
N GLU A 348 20.70 6.79 2.05
CA GLU A 348 21.43 8.07 2.10
C GLU A 348 20.52 9.29 1.90
N GLU A 349 19.39 9.11 1.21
CA GLU A 349 18.39 10.15 0.92
C GLU A 349 17.19 10.12 1.90
N GLY A 350 17.12 9.10 2.75
CA GLY A 350 16.03 8.90 3.69
C GLY A 350 16.09 9.82 4.91
N GLU A 351 15.00 9.81 5.69
CA GLU A 351 14.88 10.65 6.90
C GLU A 351 15.63 10.09 8.11
N SER A 352 16.04 8.81 8.05
CA SER A 352 16.77 8.11 9.11
C SER A 352 18.26 7.97 8.77
N PHE A 353 19.05 7.54 9.75
CA PHE A 353 20.46 7.22 9.49
C PHE A 353 20.56 6.06 8.49
N PRO A 354 21.54 6.12 7.56
CA PRO A 354 21.66 5.09 6.54
C PRO A 354 22.08 3.75 7.13
N LEU A 355 21.49 2.68 6.60
CA LEU A 355 21.83 1.28 6.89
C LEU A 355 22.29 0.58 5.60
N THR A 356 23.16 -0.41 5.73
CA THR A 356 23.30 -1.43 4.68
C THR A 356 22.21 -2.48 4.82
N LEU A 357 22.03 -3.31 3.79
CA LEU A 357 21.06 -4.42 3.84
C LEU A 357 21.40 -5.43 4.94
N GLU A 358 22.68 -5.69 5.19
CA GLU A 358 23.15 -6.56 6.27
C GLU A 358 22.89 -5.96 7.65
N GLU A 359 23.10 -4.65 7.80
CA GLU A 359 22.79 -3.96 9.07
C GLU A 359 21.27 -3.95 9.33
N ALA A 360 20.45 -3.72 8.30
CA ALA A 360 19.00 -3.82 8.42
C ALA A 360 18.55 -5.23 8.80
N ALA A 361 19.20 -6.27 8.26
CA ALA A 361 18.93 -7.65 8.63
C ALA A 361 19.23 -7.95 10.09
N GLU A 362 20.40 -7.49 10.58
CA GLU A 362 20.78 -7.62 11.99
C GLU A 362 19.78 -6.90 12.92
N ASP A 363 19.37 -5.68 12.57
CA ASP A 363 18.48 -4.85 13.40
C ASP A 363 17.00 -5.29 13.31
N ALA A 364 16.58 -5.97 12.24
CA ALA A 364 15.21 -6.49 12.10
C ALA A 364 14.91 -7.64 13.06
N HIS A 365 15.95 -8.39 13.50
CA HIS A 365 15.77 -9.48 14.45
C HIS A 365 15.32 -8.96 15.82
N GLY A 366 14.09 -9.32 16.20
CA GLY A 366 13.54 -8.94 17.49
C GLY A 366 13.05 -7.49 17.56
N ILE A 367 12.82 -6.85 16.42
CA ILE A 367 12.30 -5.47 16.35
C ILE A 367 10.95 -5.28 17.07
N HIS A 368 10.17 -6.36 17.20
CA HIS A 368 8.91 -6.40 17.95
C HIS A 368 9.05 -6.95 19.38
N ALA A 369 10.27 -7.26 19.83
CA ALA A 369 10.47 -7.74 21.19
C ALA A 369 10.16 -6.61 22.17
N PRO A 370 9.40 -6.89 23.25
CA PRO A 370 9.12 -5.88 24.25
C PRO A 370 10.45 -5.36 24.83
N PRO A 371 10.55 -4.06 25.16
CA PRO A 371 11.72 -3.54 25.83
C PRO A 371 11.98 -4.37 27.09
N LEU A 372 13.24 -4.75 27.30
CA LEU A 372 13.62 -5.55 28.45
C LEU A 372 13.11 -4.87 29.74
N PRO A 373 12.57 -5.63 30.71
CA PRO A 373 12.10 -5.06 31.96
C PRO A 373 13.19 -4.21 32.61
N PRO A 374 12.87 -3.02 33.16
CA PRO A 374 13.83 -2.21 33.90
C PRO A 374 14.45 -3.03 35.06
N GLY A 375 15.66 -3.55 34.87
CA GLY A 375 16.35 -4.39 35.86
C GLY A 375 17.07 -5.61 35.32
N ASP A 376 16.75 -6.09 34.11
CA ASP A 376 17.45 -7.23 33.50
C ASP A 376 18.68 -6.75 32.73
N THR A 377 19.77 -6.51 33.47
CA THR A 377 21.10 -6.24 32.89
C THR A 377 21.76 -7.53 32.43
N TRP A 378 21.33 -8.09 31.31
CA TRP A 378 22.14 -9.06 30.56
C TRP A 378 22.71 -8.37 29.32
N VAL A 379 23.93 -7.87 29.47
CA VAL A 379 24.70 -7.07 28.49
C VAL A 379 25.38 -7.97 27.45
N LEU A 380 24.76 -9.05 26.97
CA LEU A 380 25.53 -10.05 26.20
C LEU A 380 25.02 -10.50 24.84
N ASP A 381 23.88 -10.03 24.33
CA ASP A 381 23.47 -10.37 22.94
C ASP A 381 22.55 -9.32 22.28
N ILE A 382 22.76 -8.03 22.58
CA ILE A 382 22.08 -6.95 21.85
C ILE A 382 23.09 -6.33 20.88
N PRO A 383 22.77 -6.18 19.57
CA PRO A 383 23.61 -5.44 18.64
C PRO A 383 24.01 -4.09 19.25
N PHE A 384 25.30 -3.76 19.18
CA PHE A 384 25.91 -2.64 19.91
C PHE A 384 25.25 -1.27 19.60
N ARG A 385 24.50 -1.18 18.49
CA ARG A 385 23.73 0.01 18.07
C ARG A 385 22.51 0.27 18.95
N TYR A 386 21.73 -0.77 19.31
CA TYR A 386 20.49 -0.61 20.10
C TYR A 386 20.72 -0.08 21.52
N MET A 387 21.90 -0.33 22.10
CA MET A 387 22.25 0.16 23.43
C MET A 387 22.44 1.69 23.49
N TYR A 388 22.76 2.36 22.37
CA TYR A 388 23.09 3.79 22.38
C TYR A 388 21.86 4.67 22.56
N ASP A 389 20.74 4.33 21.91
CA ASP A 389 19.50 5.12 21.97
C ASP A 389 18.67 4.85 23.22
N GLN A 390 18.55 3.59 23.66
CA GLN A 390 17.70 3.28 24.83
C GLN A 390 18.33 3.70 26.16
N ALA A 391 19.67 3.70 26.28
CA ALA A 391 20.37 4.09 27.51
C ALA A 391 20.24 5.59 27.84
N ILE A 392 19.92 6.44 26.85
CA ILE A 392 19.71 7.88 27.07
C ILE A 392 18.30 8.14 27.64
N VAL A 393 17.30 7.32 27.29
CA VAL A 393 15.89 7.59 27.59
C VAL A 393 15.43 7.00 28.94
N THR A 394 15.99 5.87 29.39
CA THR A 394 15.50 5.17 30.61
C THR A 394 16.08 5.67 31.94
N PHE A 395 17.06 6.57 31.94
CA PHE A 395 17.67 7.10 33.19
C PHE A 395 17.16 8.49 33.58
N THR A 396 15.86 8.66 33.85
CA THR A 396 15.35 9.85 34.55
C THR A 396 14.31 9.43 35.60
N PRO A 397 14.65 9.53 36.92
CA PRO A 397 14.74 10.85 37.56
C PRO A 397 15.94 11.08 38.51
N TYR A 398 17.00 10.25 38.50
CA TYR A 398 18.10 10.34 39.48
C TYR A 398 19.45 10.86 38.94
N VAL A 399 19.52 11.33 37.69
CA VAL A 399 20.79 11.82 37.13
C VAL A 399 21.02 13.27 37.53
N SER A 400 21.82 13.47 38.57
CA SER A 400 22.36 14.78 38.91
C SER A 400 23.67 15.07 38.16
N ILE A 401 23.56 15.93 37.16
CA ILE A 401 24.62 16.77 36.57
C ILE A 401 25.65 16.04 35.67
N LEU A 402 25.58 16.33 34.36
CA LEU A 402 26.70 16.21 33.43
C LEU A 402 27.81 17.19 33.84
N LYS A 403 28.96 16.69 34.29
CA LYS A 403 30.14 17.52 34.53
C LYS A 403 31.22 17.19 33.51
N ARG A 404 31.88 18.22 33.00
CA ARG A 404 33.19 18.07 32.36
C ARG A 404 34.18 17.67 33.45
N VAL A 405 34.77 16.50 33.32
CA VAL A 405 35.79 16.00 34.26
C VAL A 405 37.13 16.00 33.53
N GLU A 406 38.10 16.70 34.09
CA GLU A 406 39.48 16.71 33.62
C GLU A 406 40.31 15.87 34.59
N THR A 407 40.96 14.82 34.07
CA THR A 407 41.86 13.99 34.86
C THR A 407 43.28 14.20 34.34
N MET A 408 44.18 14.64 35.24
CA MET A 408 45.60 14.79 34.96
C MET A 408 46.36 13.57 35.47
N TYR A 409 47.05 12.87 34.58
CA TYR A 409 47.89 11.72 34.89
C TYR A 409 49.27 12.16 35.44
N PRO A 410 50.01 11.27 36.14
CA PRO A 410 51.32 11.60 36.72
C PRO A 410 52.38 12.06 35.71
N ASP A 411 52.21 11.73 34.43
CA ASP A 411 53.06 12.17 33.32
C ASP A 411 52.67 13.56 32.78
N GLY A 412 51.63 14.19 33.34
CA GLY A 412 51.12 15.49 32.94
C GLY A 412 50.04 15.44 31.85
N THR A 413 49.66 14.26 31.36
CA THR A 413 48.61 14.11 30.35
C THR A 413 47.25 14.49 30.95
N ILE A 414 46.51 15.40 30.30
CA ILE A 414 45.14 15.76 30.69
C ILE A 414 44.18 15.10 29.71
N VAL A 415 43.26 14.28 30.22
CA VAL A 415 42.17 13.73 29.40
C VAL A 415 40.85 14.37 29.83
N GLN A 416 40.16 14.97 28.86
CA GLN A 416 38.83 15.55 29.03
C GLN A 416 37.78 14.52 28.64
N GLY A 417 36.84 14.26 29.54
CA GLY A 417 35.68 13.41 29.25
C GLY A 417 34.41 13.96 29.84
N MET A 418 33.27 13.44 29.37
CA MET A 418 31.98 13.65 30.01
C MET A 418 31.74 12.53 30.99
N GLY A 419 31.20 12.85 32.17
CA GLY A 419 30.83 11.86 33.16
C GLY A 419 29.59 12.28 33.92
N PHE A 420 28.90 11.29 34.45
CA PHE A 420 27.78 11.49 35.36
C PHE A 420 27.97 10.60 36.59
N GLU A 421 27.41 11.04 37.72
CA GLU A 421 27.54 10.34 39.01
C GLU A 421 26.15 9.88 39.46
N VAL A 422 26.03 8.58 39.78
CA VAL A 422 24.82 8.00 40.36
C VAL A 422 25.21 7.29 41.65
N ASN A 423 24.64 7.73 42.78
CA ASN A 423 24.86 7.14 44.11
C ASN A 423 26.34 6.97 44.51
N GLY A 424 27.19 7.97 44.19
CA GLY A 424 28.63 7.92 44.52
C GLY A 424 29.49 7.13 43.53
N ILE A 425 28.90 6.60 42.45
CA ILE A 425 29.59 5.89 41.38
C ILE A 425 29.71 6.83 40.18
N VAL A 426 30.95 7.09 39.75
CA VAL A 426 31.25 7.95 38.61
C VAL A 426 31.37 7.09 37.36
N TYR A 427 30.52 7.36 36.38
CA TYR A 427 30.58 6.78 35.04
C TYR A 427 31.32 7.76 34.13
N TRP A 428 32.30 7.28 33.38
CA TRP A 428 33.17 8.12 32.56
C TRP A 428 33.27 7.59 31.15
N TRP A 429 33.22 8.51 30.19
CA TRP A 429 33.27 8.21 28.77
C TRP A 429 34.47 8.96 28.19
N ASN A 430 35.38 8.21 27.58
CA ASN A 430 36.46 8.81 26.81
C ASN A 430 35.94 9.08 25.40
N LEU A 431 36.16 10.28 24.85
CA LEU A 431 35.70 10.66 23.51
C LEU A 431 36.56 10.06 22.37
N ASN A 432 37.16 8.89 22.61
CA ASN A 432 37.84 8.15 21.56
C ASN A 432 36.82 7.24 20.86
N PRO A 433 36.58 7.35 19.55
CA PRO A 433 35.54 6.61 18.84
C PRO A 433 35.73 5.09 18.83
N TYR A 434 36.82 4.55 19.38
CA TYR A 434 37.19 3.14 19.23
C TYR A 434 37.17 2.31 20.52
N SER A 435 36.83 2.90 21.67
CA SER A 435 36.82 2.16 22.94
C SER A 435 35.90 2.79 23.98
N VAL A 436 35.09 1.97 24.65
CA VAL A 436 34.26 2.38 25.78
C VAL A 436 34.82 1.76 27.06
N PHE A 437 34.96 2.58 28.10
CA PHE A 437 35.44 2.14 29.41
C PHE A 437 34.30 2.14 30.41
N TYR A 438 34.06 0.99 31.04
CA TYR A 438 33.13 0.85 32.15
C TYR A 438 33.91 0.54 33.41
N GLY A 439 33.96 1.45 34.37
CA GLY A 439 34.73 1.20 35.59
C GLY A 439 34.08 1.75 36.85
N ARG A 440 34.47 1.16 37.97
CA ARG A 440 34.13 1.58 39.32
C ARG A 440 35.38 2.18 39.97
N ILE A 441 35.26 3.42 40.45
CA ILE A 441 36.29 4.06 41.26
C ILE A 441 35.84 4.01 42.72
N ASN A 442 36.58 3.27 43.56
CA ASN A 442 36.39 3.32 45.01
C ASN A 442 37.33 4.38 45.60
N ARG A 443 36.81 5.60 45.76
CA ARG A 443 37.59 6.73 46.28
C ARG A 443 38.16 6.49 47.69
N ALA A 444 37.48 5.70 48.52
CA ALA A 444 37.94 5.40 49.88
C ALA A 444 39.11 4.41 49.91
N ALA A 445 39.18 3.50 48.93
CA ALA A 445 40.23 2.49 48.84
C ALA A 445 41.37 2.89 47.87
N GLY A 446 41.22 3.96 47.09
CA GLY A 446 42.19 4.35 46.07
C GLY A 446 42.36 3.28 44.98
N THR A 447 41.30 2.52 44.70
CA THR A 447 41.29 1.44 43.72
C THR A 447 40.29 1.72 42.61
N MET A 448 40.63 1.25 41.42
CA MET A 448 39.77 1.26 40.26
C MET A 448 39.74 -0.14 39.66
N SER A 449 38.56 -0.55 39.23
CA SER A 449 38.33 -1.82 38.53
C SER A 449 37.39 -1.53 37.38
N GLY A 450 37.68 -2.05 36.19
CA GLY A 450 36.87 -1.74 35.03
C GLY A 450 37.08 -2.68 33.86
N ILE A 451 36.19 -2.58 32.91
CA ILE A 451 36.17 -3.32 31.67
C ILE A 451 36.40 -2.31 30.55
N VAL A 452 37.42 -2.55 29.74
CA VAL A 452 37.63 -1.84 28.47
C VAL A 452 37.04 -2.72 27.39
N ILE A 453 36.11 -2.19 26.62
CA ILE A 453 35.57 -2.85 25.43
C ILE A 453 36.10 -2.10 24.21
N SER A 454 36.74 -2.82 23.31
CA SER A 454 37.28 -2.28 22.05
C SER A 454 37.03 -3.24 20.90
N ARG A 455 37.20 -2.77 19.65
CA ARG A 455 37.18 -3.64 18.46
C ARG A 455 38.23 -4.76 18.49
N GLN A 456 39.24 -4.65 19.37
CA GLN A 456 40.34 -5.62 19.49
C GLN A 456 40.10 -6.65 20.60
N GLY A 457 38.98 -6.54 21.33
CA GLY A 457 38.59 -7.46 22.39
C GLY A 457 38.20 -6.78 23.70
N VAL A 458 37.85 -7.62 24.67
CA VAL A 458 37.44 -7.21 26.02
C VAL A 458 38.61 -7.41 26.98
N ALA A 459 39.01 -6.36 27.69
CA ALA A 459 40.01 -6.43 28.75
C ALA A 459 39.35 -6.12 30.10
N ILE A 460 39.48 -7.06 31.05
CA ILE A 460 39.02 -6.89 32.43
C ILE A 460 40.22 -6.47 33.27
N TRP A 461 40.18 -5.25 33.80
CA TRP A 461 41.20 -4.75 34.71
C TRP A 461 40.73 -4.89 36.16
N ASN A 462 41.42 -5.75 36.90
CA ASN A 462 41.17 -6.00 38.31
C ASN A 462 42.46 -5.77 39.13
N GLY A 463 42.60 -4.56 39.67
CA GLY A 463 43.24 -4.35 40.97
C GLY A 463 44.56 -3.58 40.98
N GLY A 464 44.79 -2.95 42.14
CA GLY A 464 46.05 -2.32 42.54
C GLY A 464 46.19 -0.87 42.12
N GLN A 465 46.86 -0.06 42.95
CA GLN A 465 47.20 1.35 42.73
C GLN A 465 47.78 1.59 41.32
N PRO A 466 47.56 2.80 40.74
CA PRO A 466 47.42 3.05 39.31
C PRO A 466 48.57 2.59 38.40
#